data_AF-A0A0P9D6Z7-F1
#
_entry.id   AF-A0A0P9D6Z7-F1
#
_cell.length_a   1.000
_cell.length_b   1.000
_cell.length_c   1.000
_cell.angle_alpha   90.00
_cell.angle_beta   90.00
_cell.angle_gamma   90.00
#
_symmetry.space_group_name_H-M   'P 1'
#
loop_
_entity.id
_entity.type
_entity.pdbx_description
1 polymer ?
#
loop_
_entity_poly.entity_id
_entity_poly.type
_entity_poly.pdbx_seq_one_letter_code
_entity_poly.pdbx_strand_id
1 'polypeptide(L)'
;KARSIGVSNFKPAHLDRLLAAARIPPAVNQIQLNPYVTRAEQRTYDAAHNIITVAWGPLGPNSDLLAEPVITELAAKYGKTPGQIVLRWHVELGNVAIPKSANPQRIAENIDIFDFALASDEVDAISALDQGPDAGVDSDVGGH
;
A
#
# COMPACT_ATOMS: atom_id res chain seq x y z
N LYS A 1 19.61 -18.41 -8.07
CA LYS A 1 20.06 -16.98 -7.97
C LYS A 1 18.84 -16.08 -8.19
N ALA A 2 18.75 -14.96 -7.47
CA ALA A 2 17.66 -13.98 -7.60
C ALA A 2 17.95 -12.95 -8.70
N ARG A 3 16.91 -12.40 -9.34
CA ARG A 3 17.02 -11.31 -10.34
C ARG A 3 17.01 -9.92 -9.69
N SER A 4 16.26 -9.77 -8.61
CA SER A 4 16.19 -8.58 -7.77
C SER A 4 16.21 -9.00 -6.30
N ILE A 5 16.68 -8.12 -5.43
CA ILE A 5 16.67 -8.30 -3.97
C ILE A 5 15.92 -7.15 -3.33
N GLY A 6 15.23 -7.41 -2.24
CA GLY A 6 14.44 -6.42 -1.51
C GLY A 6 14.29 -6.80 -0.06
N VAL A 7 13.60 -5.95 0.69
CA VAL A 7 13.33 -6.15 2.11
C VAL A 7 11.82 -6.09 2.37
N SER A 8 11.42 -6.43 3.59
CA SER A 8 10.04 -6.29 4.05
C SER A 8 10.02 -5.77 5.48
N ASN A 9 9.15 -4.81 5.75
CA ASN A 9 8.93 -4.20 7.08
C ASN A 9 10.15 -3.44 7.59
N PHE A 10 10.89 -2.82 6.68
CA PHE A 10 11.99 -1.97 7.09
C PHE A 10 11.46 -0.55 7.31
N LYS A 11 11.74 0.00 8.50
CA LYS A 11 11.63 1.43 8.79
C LYS A 11 12.82 2.19 8.18
N PRO A 12 12.74 3.53 8.06
CA PRO A 12 13.87 4.36 7.62
C PRO A 12 15.19 4.02 8.33
N ALA A 13 15.18 3.89 9.66
CA ALA A 13 16.37 3.54 10.44
C ALA A 13 16.96 2.15 10.09
N HIS A 14 16.11 1.17 9.73
CA HIS A 14 16.57 -0.14 9.27
C HIS A 14 17.22 -0.05 7.89
N LEU A 15 16.66 0.78 6.99
CA LEU A 15 17.21 1.03 5.66
C LEU A 15 18.53 1.79 5.75
N ASP A 16 18.66 2.81 6.58
CA ASP A 16 19.93 3.54 6.78
C ASP A 16 21.05 2.58 7.18
N ARG A 17 20.79 1.69 8.14
CA ARG A 17 21.76 0.67 8.57
C ARG A 17 22.12 -0.30 7.45
N LEU A 18 21.14 -0.70 6.64
CA LEU A 18 21.37 -1.59 5.49
C LEU A 18 22.21 -0.88 4.42
N LEU A 19 21.84 0.33 4.04
CA LEU A 19 22.48 1.13 3.00
C LEU A 19 23.91 1.51 3.37
N ALA A 20 24.22 1.65 4.66
CA ALA A 20 25.59 1.86 5.12
C ALA A 20 26.54 0.67 4.87
N ALA A 21 26.00 -0.56 4.73
CA ALA A 21 26.80 -1.78 4.58
C ALA A 21 26.59 -2.48 3.22
N ALA A 22 25.45 -2.27 2.56
CA ALA A 22 25.08 -2.95 1.34
C ALA A 22 25.74 -2.32 0.11
N ARG A 23 26.25 -3.16 -0.80
CA ARG A 23 26.76 -2.69 -2.11
C ARG A 23 25.65 -2.39 -3.11
N ILE A 24 24.49 -3.02 -2.93
CA ILE A 24 23.33 -2.90 -3.82
C ILE A 24 22.14 -2.56 -2.91
N PRO A 25 21.45 -1.43 -3.13
CA PRO A 25 20.26 -1.08 -2.36
C PRO A 25 19.11 -2.06 -2.66
N PRO A 26 18.17 -2.26 -1.71
CA PRO A 26 16.98 -3.07 -1.98
C PRO A 26 16.15 -2.43 -3.10
N ALA A 27 15.68 -3.23 -4.04
CA ALA A 27 14.80 -2.76 -5.11
C ALA A 27 13.38 -2.45 -4.61
N VAL A 28 12.96 -3.15 -3.55
CA VAL A 28 11.62 -3.03 -2.96
C VAL A 28 11.69 -3.03 -1.44
N ASN A 29 10.72 -2.37 -0.81
CA ASN A 29 10.40 -2.51 0.61
C ASN A 29 8.90 -2.87 0.73
N GLN A 30 8.62 -4.12 1.13
CA GLN A 30 7.25 -4.58 1.29
C GLN A 30 6.75 -4.30 2.73
N ILE A 31 5.80 -3.38 2.91
CA ILE A 31 5.34 -2.89 4.22
C ILE A 31 3.81 -2.93 4.35
N GLN A 32 3.30 -2.84 5.59
CA GLN A 32 1.85 -2.75 5.81
C GLN A 32 1.38 -1.45 5.24
N LEU A 33 0.42 -1.48 4.32
CA LEU A 33 -0.10 -0.26 3.77
C LEU A 33 -1.55 -0.44 3.33
N ASN A 34 -2.43 0.41 3.84
CA ASN A 34 -3.83 0.56 3.42
C ASN A 34 -4.31 1.96 3.86
N PRO A 35 -5.53 2.40 3.54
CA PRO A 35 -5.99 3.75 3.90
C PRO A 35 -5.99 4.07 5.41
N TYR A 36 -6.11 3.07 6.30
CA TYR A 36 -5.96 3.30 7.75
C TYR A 36 -4.50 3.35 8.20
N VAL A 37 -3.57 2.87 7.38
CA VAL A 37 -2.13 2.78 7.67
C VAL A 37 -1.36 3.21 6.41
N THR A 38 -1.31 4.52 6.14
CA THR A 38 -0.86 5.06 4.85
C THR A 38 0.67 5.09 4.67
N ARG A 39 1.40 4.99 5.78
CA ARG A 39 2.88 4.96 5.83
C ARG A 39 3.55 6.07 5.02
N ALA A 40 3.04 7.30 5.13
CA ALA A 40 3.53 8.44 4.34
C ALA A 40 5.04 8.70 4.52
N GLU A 41 5.56 8.57 5.75
CA GLU A 41 6.99 8.72 6.04
C GLU A 41 7.83 7.64 5.33
N GLN A 42 7.45 6.37 5.48
CA GLN A 42 8.16 5.24 4.85
C GLN A 42 8.12 5.35 3.32
N ARG A 43 6.96 5.69 2.74
CA ARG A 43 6.84 5.90 1.28
C ARG A 43 7.73 7.02 0.77
N THR A 44 7.78 8.14 1.50
CA THR A 44 8.64 9.27 1.15
C THR A 44 10.10 8.88 1.21
N TYR A 45 10.50 8.15 2.26
CA TYR A 45 11.86 7.65 2.40
C TYR A 45 12.21 6.65 1.29
N ASP A 46 11.35 5.67 1.02
CA ASP A 46 11.55 4.66 -0.02
C ASP A 46 11.76 5.34 -1.40
N ALA A 47 10.88 6.28 -1.76
CA ALA A 47 10.96 7.03 -3.01
C ALA A 47 12.28 7.81 -3.14
N ALA A 48 12.71 8.50 -2.06
CA ALA A 48 13.97 9.24 -2.05
C ALA A 48 15.21 8.35 -2.26
N HIS A 49 15.11 7.06 -1.95
CA HIS A 49 16.19 6.08 -2.10
C HIS A 49 16.02 5.16 -3.31
N ASN A 50 15.08 5.46 -4.22
CA ASN A 50 14.74 4.62 -5.38
C ASN A 50 14.32 3.19 -4.99
N ILE A 51 13.65 3.06 -3.85
CA ILE A 51 13.07 1.80 -3.35
C ILE A 51 11.59 1.83 -3.70
N ILE A 52 11.08 0.76 -4.34
CA ILE A 52 9.65 0.66 -4.65
C ILE A 52 8.91 0.17 -3.39
N THR A 53 7.95 0.95 -2.91
CA THR A 53 7.05 0.50 -1.84
C THR A 53 6.06 -0.55 -2.36
N VAL A 54 6.02 -1.70 -1.70
CA VAL A 54 5.05 -2.77 -1.98
C VAL A 54 4.10 -2.93 -0.79
N ALA A 55 2.81 -2.72 -1.00
CA ALA A 55 1.79 -2.80 0.04
C ALA A 55 1.34 -4.24 0.27
N TRP A 56 1.64 -4.81 1.45
CA TRP A 56 0.94 -6.00 1.93
C TRP A 56 -0.27 -5.60 2.79
N GLY A 57 -1.29 -6.46 2.80
CA GLY A 57 -2.58 -6.14 3.42
C GLY A 57 -3.29 -4.92 2.81
N PRO A 58 -3.28 -4.73 1.47
CA PRO A 58 -3.71 -3.47 0.84
C PRO A 58 -5.18 -3.13 1.03
N LEU A 59 -6.01 -4.13 1.33
CA LEU A 59 -7.46 -4.00 1.56
C LEU A 59 -7.83 -4.04 3.05
N GLY A 60 -6.85 -3.98 3.96
CA GLY A 60 -7.07 -4.13 5.39
C GLY A 60 -7.47 -5.56 5.82
N PRO A 61 -7.47 -5.85 7.13
CA PRO A 61 -7.88 -7.16 7.66
C PRO A 61 -9.40 -7.37 7.66
N ASN A 62 -10.20 -6.29 7.68
CA ASN A 62 -11.66 -6.33 7.91
C ASN A 62 -12.44 -5.55 6.84
N SER A 63 -13.75 -5.82 6.76
CA SER A 63 -14.68 -5.14 5.85
C SER A 63 -14.92 -3.67 6.17
N ASP A 64 -14.59 -3.21 7.38
CA ASP A 64 -14.92 -1.86 7.85
C ASP A 64 -14.28 -0.78 6.95
N LEU A 65 -13.03 -0.98 6.57
CA LEU A 65 -12.35 -0.10 5.61
C LEU A 65 -13.12 0.00 4.29
N LEU A 66 -13.59 -1.13 3.76
CA LEU A 66 -14.32 -1.16 2.49
C LEU A 66 -15.75 -0.61 2.61
N ALA A 67 -16.22 -0.38 3.84
CA ALA A 67 -17.50 0.21 4.15
C ALA A 67 -17.42 1.71 4.47
N GLU A 68 -16.22 2.31 4.49
CA GLU A 68 -16.05 3.74 4.72
C GLU A 68 -16.87 4.56 3.70
N PRO A 69 -17.58 5.62 4.13
CA PRO A 69 -18.43 6.42 3.25
C PRO A 69 -17.68 6.92 2.02
N VAL A 70 -16.46 7.47 2.20
CA VAL A 70 -15.64 7.95 1.09
C VAL A 70 -15.31 6.86 0.06
N ILE A 71 -15.07 5.63 0.51
CA ILE A 71 -14.76 4.50 -0.38
C ILE A 71 -16.01 4.03 -1.12
N THR A 72 -17.14 3.90 -0.41
CA THR A 72 -18.39 3.42 -1.01
C THR A 72 -19.03 4.44 -1.95
N GLU A 73 -18.93 5.73 -1.65
CA GLU A 73 -19.37 6.82 -2.53
C GLU A 73 -18.55 6.88 -3.83
N LEU A 74 -17.21 6.73 -3.72
CA LEU A 74 -16.34 6.63 -4.90
C LEU A 74 -16.61 5.36 -5.70
N ALA A 75 -16.87 4.23 -5.04
CA ALA A 75 -17.24 2.99 -5.70
C ALA A 75 -18.50 3.18 -6.56
N ALA A 76 -19.52 3.86 -6.01
CA ALA A 76 -20.72 4.23 -6.76
C ALA A 76 -20.43 5.22 -7.91
N LYS A 77 -19.62 6.25 -7.66
CA LYS A 77 -19.23 7.26 -8.68
C LYS A 77 -18.57 6.61 -9.90
N TYR A 78 -17.66 5.67 -9.68
CA TYR A 78 -16.87 5.03 -10.73
C TYR A 78 -17.49 3.74 -11.27
N GLY A 79 -18.59 3.25 -10.67
CA GLY A 79 -19.18 1.96 -11.04
C GLY A 79 -18.26 0.77 -10.74
N LYS A 80 -17.46 0.87 -9.67
CA LYS A 80 -16.45 -0.11 -9.26
C LYS A 80 -16.76 -0.66 -7.88
N THR A 81 -16.08 -1.72 -7.47
CA THR A 81 -16.19 -2.24 -6.10
C THR A 81 -15.34 -1.40 -5.12
N PRO A 82 -15.67 -1.35 -3.83
CA PRO A 82 -14.83 -0.73 -2.81
C PRO A 82 -13.36 -1.21 -2.84
N GLY A 83 -13.14 -2.51 -3.08
CA GLY A 83 -11.81 -3.07 -3.21
C GLY A 83 -11.03 -2.49 -4.40
N GLN A 84 -11.70 -2.30 -5.55
CA GLN A 84 -11.09 -1.66 -6.72
C GLN A 84 -10.72 -0.19 -6.46
N ILE A 85 -11.54 0.55 -5.72
CA ILE A 85 -11.22 1.94 -5.32
C ILE A 85 -9.95 1.98 -4.46
N VAL A 86 -9.87 1.12 -3.44
CA VAL A 86 -8.69 1.07 -2.57
C VAL A 86 -7.44 0.64 -3.35
N LEU A 87 -7.55 -0.35 -4.24
CA LEU A 87 -6.42 -0.77 -5.08
C LEU A 87 -5.99 0.32 -6.07
N ARG A 88 -6.94 1.07 -6.63
CA ARG A 88 -6.62 2.22 -7.48
C ARG A 88 -5.91 3.30 -6.68
N TRP A 89 -6.34 3.58 -5.45
CA TRP A 89 -5.65 4.51 -4.54
C TRP A 89 -4.16 4.14 -4.34
N HIS A 90 -3.84 2.84 -4.19
CA HIS A 90 -2.43 2.41 -4.14
C HIS A 90 -1.66 2.77 -5.41
N VAL A 91 -2.28 2.58 -6.59
CA VAL A 91 -1.68 2.91 -7.89
C VAL A 91 -1.43 4.41 -8.01
N GLU A 92 -2.38 5.26 -7.60
CA GLU A 92 -2.20 6.72 -7.64
C GLU A 92 -1.09 7.22 -6.72
N LEU A 93 -0.87 6.54 -5.59
CA LEU A 93 0.26 6.81 -4.69
C LEU A 93 1.61 6.30 -5.21
N GLY A 94 1.63 5.61 -6.37
CA GLY A 94 2.84 5.00 -6.94
C GLY A 94 3.26 3.69 -6.26
N ASN A 95 2.40 3.10 -5.43
CA ASN A 95 2.68 1.84 -4.74
C ASN A 95 2.38 0.63 -5.62
N VAL A 96 3.05 -0.49 -5.33
CA VAL A 96 2.63 -1.80 -5.84
C VAL A 96 1.77 -2.49 -4.78
N ALA A 97 0.51 -2.78 -5.06
CA ALA A 97 -0.37 -3.52 -4.14
C ALA A 97 -0.40 -5.02 -4.45
N ILE A 98 -0.35 -5.86 -3.40
CA ILE A 98 -0.47 -7.32 -3.53
C ILE A 98 -1.69 -7.86 -2.77
N PRO A 99 -2.91 -7.71 -3.32
CA PRO A 99 -4.11 -8.23 -2.67
C PRO A 99 -4.13 -9.77 -2.68
N LYS A 100 -4.25 -10.37 -1.51
CA LYS A 100 -4.36 -11.83 -1.38
C LYS A 100 -5.79 -12.27 -1.70
N SER A 101 -5.95 -13.17 -2.67
CA SER A 101 -7.22 -13.84 -2.95
C SER A 101 -6.99 -15.23 -3.53
N ALA A 102 -7.86 -16.18 -3.20
CA ALA A 102 -7.97 -17.48 -3.86
C ALA A 102 -9.30 -17.61 -4.66
N ASN A 103 -10.15 -16.58 -4.62
CA ASN A 103 -11.43 -16.55 -5.33
C ASN A 103 -11.19 -15.96 -6.74
N PRO A 104 -11.50 -16.68 -7.83
CA PRO A 104 -11.26 -16.23 -9.21
C PRO A 104 -11.96 -14.92 -9.57
N GLN A 105 -13.20 -14.71 -9.10
CA GLN A 105 -13.95 -13.48 -9.37
C GLN A 105 -13.24 -12.28 -8.71
N ARG A 106 -12.85 -12.40 -7.43
CA ARG A 106 -12.09 -11.34 -6.74
C ARG A 106 -10.73 -11.07 -7.39
N ILE A 107 -10.07 -12.11 -7.93
CA ILE A 107 -8.81 -11.93 -8.67
C ILE A 107 -9.05 -11.08 -9.92
N ALA A 108 -10.11 -11.36 -10.68
CA ALA A 108 -10.48 -10.58 -11.85
C ALA A 108 -10.83 -9.13 -11.47
N GLU A 109 -11.65 -8.93 -10.44
CA GLU A 109 -12.01 -7.61 -9.92
C GLU A 109 -10.78 -6.81 -9.49
N ASN A 110 -9.84 -7.41 -8.75
CA ASN A 110 -8.62 -6.75 -8.28
C ASN A 110 -7.69 -6.27 -9.41
N ILE A 111 -7.77 -6.87 -10.60
CA ILE A 111 -6.96 -6.49 -11.77
C ILE A 111 -7.66 -5.40 -12.59
N ASP A 112 -8.99 -5.33 -12.55
CA ASP A 112 -9.82 -4.38 -13.30
C ASP A 112 -9.85 -2.97 -12.68
N ILE A 113 -8.66 -2.37 -12.52
CA ILE A 113 -8.43 -1.08 -11.84
C ILE A 113 -7.70 -0.04 -12.70
N PHE A 114 -7.54 -0.31 -14.01
CA PHE A 114 -6.72 0.51 -14.92
C PHE A 114 -7.53 1.25 -15.98
N ASP A 115 -8.85 1.05 -16.02
CA ASP A 115 -9.80 1.74 -16.90
C ASP A 115 -10.38 3.02 -16.29
N PHE A 116 -9.96 3.37 -15.06
CA PHE A 116 -10.30 4.62 -14.38
C PHE A 116 -9.11 5.18 -13.60
N ALA A 117 -9.22 6.43 -13.17
CA ALA A 117 -8.28 7.12 -12.31
C ALA A 117 -9.02 7.94 -11.24
N LEU A 118 -8.43 8.03 -10.06
CA LEU A 118 -8.94 8.89 -9.00
C LEU A 118 -8.37 10.29 -9.17
N ALA A 119 -9.17 11.31 -8.91
CA ALA A 119 -8.70 12.68 -8.83
C ALA A 119 -7.83 12.89 -7.58
N SER A 120 -6.98 13.91 -7.58
CA SER A 120 -6.04 14.16 -6.48
C SER A 120 -6.75 14.38 -5.14
N ASP A 121 -7.87 15.09 -5.14
CA ASP A 121 -8.70 15.33 -3.96
C ASP A 121 -9.35 14.04 -3.42
N GLU A 122 -9.67 13.09 -4.28
CA GLU A 122 -10.18 11.77 -3.87
C GLU A 122 -9.08 10.89 -3.27
N VAL A 123 -7.87 10.95 -3.83
CA VAL A 123 -6.69 10.30 -3.25
C VAL A 123 -6.41 10.88 -1.86
N ASP A 124 -6.49 12.20 -1.71
CA ASP A 124 -6.32 12.88 -0.43
C ASP A 124 -7.42 12.50 0.56
N ALA A 125 -8.69 12.42 0.11
CA ALA A 125 -9.82 12.05 0.96
C ALA A 125 -9.72 10.61 1.48
N ILE A 126 -9.27 9.66 0.65
CA ILE A 126 -9.00 8.28 1.11
C ILE A 126 -7.80 8.27 2.07
N SER A 127 -6.75 9.04 1.76
CA SER A 127 -5.54 9.11 2.61
C SER A 127 -5.82 9.74 3.98
N ALA A 128 -6.85 10.58 4.10
CA ALA A 128 -7.29 11.18 5.35
C ALA A 128 -7.91 10.16 6.33
N LEU A 129 -8.17 8.93 5.90
CA LEU A 129 -8.58 7.83 6.79
C LEU A 129 -7.42 7.33 7.68
N ASP A 130 -6.20 7.82 7.48
CA ASP A 130 -5.03 7.40 8.25
C ASP A 130 -5.26 7.51 9.76
N GLN A 131 -5.02 6.41 10.47
CA GLN A 131 -5.21 6.32 11.92
C GLN A 131 -3.91 6.60 12.69
N GLY A 132 -2.88 7.11 12.00
CA GLY A 132 -1.60 7.46 12.59
C GLY A 132 -0.55 6.34 12.59
N PRO A 133 0.67 6.64 13.09
CA PRO A 133 1.84 5.76 12.95
C PRO A 133 1.71 4.42 13.67
N ASP A 134 0.91 4.37 14.74
CA ASP A 134 0.76 3.22 15.63
C ASP A 134 -0.40 2.27 15.23
N ALA A 135 -1.15 2.60 14.18
CA ALA A 135 -2.31 1.82 13.75
C ALA A 135 -1.95 0.49 13.07
N GLY A 136 -0.70 0.35 12.61
CA GLY A 136 -0.19 -0.87 11.99
C GLY A 136 0.81 -1.62 12.86
N VAL A 137 1.32 -2.73 12.34
CA VAL A 137 2.38 -3.52 12.96
C VAL A 137 3.63 -2.67 13.14
N ASP A 138 4.18 -2.69 14.36
CA ASP A 138 5.46 -2.08 14.66
C ASP A 138 6.61 -3.07 14.37
N SER A 139 7.38 -2.75 13.31
CA SER A 139 8.52 -3.55 12.88
C SER A 139 9.72 -3.56 13.83
N ASP A 140 9.71 -2.71 14.88
CA ASP A 140 10.74 -2.72 15.92
C ASP A 140 10.39 -3.71 17.04
N VAL A 141 9.10 -4.03 17.20
CA VAL A 141 8.59 -4.88 18.29
C VAL A 141 8.26 -6.29 17.80
N GLY A 142 7.78 -6.43 16.57
CA GLY A 142 7.39 -7.72 15.99
C GLY A 142 7.60 -7.80 14.48
N GLY A 143 7.89 -9.02 14.01
CA GLY A 143 7.75 -9.37 12.59
C GLY A 143 6.33 -9.84 12.27
N HIS A 144 6.06 -10.11 10.98
CA HIS A 144 4.85 -10.83 10.56
C HIS A 144 4.94 -12.32 10.83
#